data_AF-A0A6G1M005-F1
#
_entry.id   AF-A0A6G1M005-F1
#
_cell.length_a   1.000
_cell.length_b   1.000
_cell.length_c   1.000
_cell.angle_alpha   90.00
_cell.angle_beta   90.00
_cell.angle_gamma   90.00
#
_symmetry.space_group_name_H-M   'P 1'
#
loop_
_entity.id
_entity.type
_entity.pdbx_description
1 polymer ?
#
loop_
_entity_poly.entity_id
_entity_poly.type
_entity_poly.pdbx_seq_one_letter_code
_entity_poly.pdbx_strand_id
1 'polypeptide(L)'
;MASLKDKAKKAKTIFSLDSPTPTFFSPSWPDISPQASSDAFAILSKLLTNLQELQQLTTATATTIGDGRPKILAGPNPVTSYLEHLVQRSVPTSLLNPNSKPETSQKEIRKPLAVLVTRSDQPSVLYSHIPFLCAAVSVPLVALPKGSEQKLVKVLKPENGSVYMLVVFEDTPGVEELTKLLLDEDGHIIVGKVGMPEVLQPSEAKWLETRSKATQTFVGERRKDKRKGGEVTNAQTKGESRAPAKKAKKES
;
A
#
# COMPACT_ATOMS: atom_id res chain seq x y z
N MET A 1 34.43 35.40 -1.68
CA MET A 1 33.04 35.75 -2.06
C MET A 1 32.09 34.79 -1.35
N ALA A 2 31.30 35.27 -0.40
CA ALA A 2 30.27 34.49 0.29
C ALA A 2 28.90 35.11 0.02
N SER A 3 27.94 34.29 -0.43
CA SER A 3 26.60 34.72 -0.83
C SER A 3 25.80 35.22 0.38
N LEU A 4 25.47 36.51 0.40
CA LEU A 4 24.65 37.23 1.39
C LEU A 4 23.15 36.87 1.32
N LYS A 5 22.80 35.59 1.14
CA LYS A 5 21.39 35.13 1.03
C LYS A 5 20.92 34.15 2.10
N ASP A 6 21.70 33.89 3.14
CA ASP A 6 21.22 33.16 4.32
C ASP A 6 20.80 34.14 5.43
N LYS A 7 19.67 34.82 5.22
CA LYS A 7 18.95 35.43 6.35
C LYS A 7 18.51 34.29 7.26
N ALA A 8 19.10 34.24 8.45
CA ALA A 8 18.93 33.22 9.48
C ALA A 8 17.47 32.76 9.60
N LYS A 9 17.19 31.56 9.07
CA LYS A 9 15.95 30.85 9.33
C LYS A 9 15.95 30.48 10.81
N LYS A 10 15.09 31.11 11.61
CA LYS A 10 14.95 30.76 13.04
C LYS A 10 14.14 29.46 13.14
N ALA A 11 14.70 28.47 13.82
CA ALA A 11 13.98 27.25 14.15
C ALA A 11 12.80 27.60 15.08
N LYS A 12 11.63 27.06 14.79
CA LYS A 12 10.43 27.13 15.62
C LYS A 12 9.86 25.73 15.79
N THR A 13 9.50 25.40 17.02
CA THR A 13 8.80 24.16 17.33
C THR A 13 7.31 24.35 17.10
N ILE A 14 6.71 23.49 16.27
CA ILE A 14 5.26 23.40 16.08
C ILE A 14 4.79 22.13 16.76
N PHE A 15 3.77 22.25 17.60
CA PHE A 15 3.07 21.10 18.18
C PHE A 15 1.90 20.75 17.26
N SER A 16 1.87 19.50 16.79
CA SER A 16 0.78 18.95 16.00
C SER A 16 0.17 17.77 16.74
N LEU A 17 -1.13 17.56 16.58
CA LEU A 17 -1.79 16.34 17.04
C LEU A 17 -1.24 15.15 16.25
N ASP A 18 -0.98 14.05 16.95
CA ASP A 18 -0.52 12.78 16.38
C ASP A 18 -1.60 11.71 16.59
N SER A 19 -1.47 10.61 15.85
CA SER A 19 -2.27 9.40 16.12
C SER A 19 -2.04 8.91 17.55
N PRO A 20 -3.11 8.50 18.26
CA PRO A 20 -3.01 8.09 19.66
C PRO A 20 -2.14 6.84 19.82
N THR A 21 -2.32 5.86 18.93
CA THR A 21 -1.51 4.65 18.81
C THR A 21 -1.02 4.49 17.37
N PRO A 22 0.13 3.83 17.13
CA PRO A 22 0.64 3.58 15.79
C PRO A 22 -0.29 2.69 14.95
N THR A 23 -1.13 1.90 15.62
CA THR A 23 -2.10 0.96 15.06
C THR A 23 -3.51 1.53 14.88
N PHE A 24 -3.71 2.80 15.27
CA PHE A 24 -5.04 3.41 15.30
C PHE A 24 -5.71 3.47 13.92
N PHE A 25 -4.98 4.00 12.93
CA PHE A 25 -5.48 4.17 11.56
C PHE A 25 -4.98 3.10 10.58
N SER A 26 -3.91 2.38 10.94
CA SER A 26 -3.26 1.40 10.06
C SER A 26 -2.87 0.17 10.86
N PRO A 27 -3.19 -1.05 10.42
CA PRO A 27 -2.75 -2.23 11.13
C PRO A 27 -1.23 -2.35 11.16
N SER A 28 -0.71 -2.95 12.21
CA SER A 28 0.69 -3.35 12.25
C SER A 28 0.94 -4.49 11.27
N TRP A 29 2.19 -4.58 10.80
CA TRP A 29 2.64 -5.78 10.11
C TRP A 29 2.59 -6.97 11.08
N PRO A 30 2.30 -8.18 10.59
CA PRO A 30 2.28 -9.36 11.43
C PRO A 30 3.70 -9.69 11.90
N ASP A 31 3.80 -10.07 13.18
CA ASP A 31 5.03 -10.58 13.77
C ASP A 31 5.21 -12.05 13.39
N ILE A 32 6.02 -12.28 12.36
CA ILE A 32 6.32 -13.62 11.86
C ILE A 32 7.73 -14.02 12.30
N SER A 33 7.88 -15.25 12.82
CA SER A 33 9.20 -15.77 13.17
C SER A 33 10.10 -15.86 11.93
N PRO A 34 11.40 -15.58 12.04
CA PRO A 34 12.32 -15.71 10.91
C PRO A 34 12.32 -17.10 10.28
N GLN A 35 12.10 -18.13 11.11
CA GLN A 35 11.98 -19.52 10.66
C GLN A 35 10.74 -19.72 9.79
N ALA A 36 9.56 -19.30 10.23
CA ALA A 36 8.33 -19.41 9.45
C ALA A 36 8.39 -18.61 8.14
N SER A 37 9.02 -17.43 8.16
CA SER A 37 9.28 -16.63 6.95
C SER A 37 10.18 -17.36 5.96
N SER A 38 11.24 -18.03 6.45
CA SER A 38 12.14 -18.83 5.63
C SER A 38 11.47 -20.09 5.07
N ASP A 39 10.69 -20.79 5.88
CA ASP A 39 9.96 -22.00 5.48
C ASP A 39 8.90 -21.68 4.44
N ALA A 40 8.13 -20.60 4.64
CA ALA A 40 7.18 -20.10 3.66
C ALA A 40 7.87 -19.77 2.32
N PHE A 41 9.06 -19.17 2.36
CA PHE A 41 9.83 -18.88 1.16
C PHE A 41 10.37 -20.14 0.47
N ALA A 42 10.83 -21.14 1.22
CA ALA A 42 11.31 -22.41 0.68
C ALA A 42 10.18 -23.17 -0.03
N ILE A 43 9.01 -23.28 0.62
CA ILE A 43 7.82 -23.90 0.06
C ILE A 43 7.35 -23.13 -1.18
N LEU A 44 7.28 -21.79 -1.11
CA LEU A 44 6.93 -20.96 -2.27
C LEU A 44 7.91 -21.17 -3.43
N SER A 45 9.22 -21.25 -3.16
CA SER A 45 10.21 -21.45 -4.21
C SER A 45 10.03 -22.79 -4.91
N LYS A 46 9.78 -23.87 -4.15
CA LYS A 46 9.47 -25.21 -4.67
C LYS A 46 8.16 -25.23 -5.47
N LEU A 47 7.12 -24.56 -4.98
CA LEU A 47 5.86 -24.39 -5.70
C LEU A 47 6.10 -23.70 -7.04
N LEU A 48 6.81 -22.58 -7.05
CA LEU A 48 7.07 -21.81 -8.26
C LEU A 48 7.93 -22.57 -9.28
N THR A 49 8.93 -23.33 -8.84
CA THR A 49 9.71 -24.19 -9.74
C THR A 49 8.86 -25.30 -10.35
N ASN A 50 8.03 -25.97 -9.55
CA ASN A 50 7.13 -27.02 -10.05
C ASN A 50 6.13 -26.46 -11.07
N LEU A 51 5.56 -25.28 -10.79
CA LEU A 51 4.66 -24.60 -11.74
C LEU A 51 5.38 -24.21 -13.03
N GLN A 52 6.63 -23.78 -12.95
CA GLN A 52 7.43 -23.44 -14.13
C GLN A 52 7.74 -24.69 -14.98
N GLU A 53 8.05 -25.82 -14.36
CA GLU A 53 8.27 -27.10 -15.05
C GLU A 53 6.99 -27.58 -15.73
N LEU A 54 5.86 -27.54 -15.03
CA LEU A 54 4.54 -27.86 -15.60
C LEU A 54 4.21 -26.94 -16.78
N GLN A 55 4.51 -25.65 -16.69
CA GLN A 55 4.28 -24.72 -17.79
C GLN A 55 5.13 -25.07 -19.01
N GLN A 56 6.42 -25.39 -18.84
CA GLN A 56 7.31 -25.80 -19.93
C GLN A 56 6.82 -27.07 -20.64
N LEU A 57 6.40 -28.08 -19.86
CA LEU A 57 5.79 -29.32 -20.38
C LEU A 57 4.51 -29.04 -21.18
N THR A 58 3.68 -28.10 -20.71
CA THR A 58 2.42 -27.77 -21.38
C THR A 58 2.65 -26.99 -22.68
N THR A 59 3.61 -26.05 -22.69
CA THR A 59 3.96 -25.28 -23.88
C THR A 59 4.61 -26.12 -24.98
N ALA A 60 5.25 -27.24 -24.64
CA ALA A 60 5.77 -28.18 -25.64
C ALA A 60 4.68 -28.99 -26.35
N THR A 61 3.44 -29.00 -25.82
CA THR A 61 2.40 -29.95 -26.25
C THR A 61 1.08 -29.29 -26.72
N ALA A 62 0.91 -27.96 -26.62
CA ALA A 62 -0.39 -27.30 -26.84
C ALA A 62 -0.38 -26.17 -27.90
N THR A 63 -0.78 -26.49 -29.12
CA THR A 63 -1.50 -25.58 -30.04
C THR A 63 -2.99 -25.59 -29.68
N THR A 64 -3.42 -24.96 -28.57
CA THR A 64 -4.82 -24.55 -28.33
C THR A 64 -4.98 -23.79 -27.01
N ILE A 65 -5.33 -22.50 -27.12
CA ILE A 65 -6.24 -21.69 -26.30
C ILE A 65 -6.48 -22.17 -24.85
N GLY A 66 -5.80 -21.51 -23.91
CA GLY A 66 -6.09 -21.52 -22.47
C GLY A 66 -4.91 -20.94 -21.71
N ASP A 67 -5.10 -19.83 -21.00
CA ASP A 67 -4.08 -19.08 -20.25
C ASP A 67 -3.24 -19.99 -19.33
N GLY A 68 -2.15 -20.55 -19.85
CA GLY A 68 -1.17 -21.38 -19.13
C GLY A 68 -0.25 -20.57 -18.22
N ARG A 69 -0.74 -19.46 -17.66
CA ARG A 69 0.00 -18.67 -16.68
C ARG A 69 -0.12 -19.38 -15.32
N PRO A 70 0.95 -19.40 -14.51
CA PRO A 70 0.83 -19.85 -13.13
C PRO A 70 -0.33 -19.08 -12.49
N LYS A 71 -1.22 -19.80 -11.81
CA LYS A 71 -2.37 -19.23 -11.08
C LYS A 71 -1.87 -18.46 -9.86
N ILE A 72 -1.03 -17.45 -10.07
CA ILE A 72 -0.35 -16.64 -9.07
C ILE A 72 -0.32 -15.24 -9.64
N LEU A 73 -0.67 -14.26 -8.81
CA LEU A 73 -0.66 -12.86 -9.19
C LEU A 73 0.64 -12.23 -8.69
N ALA A 74 1.43 -11.64 -9.58
CA ALA A 74 2.72 -11.05 -9.24
C ALA A 74 2.76 -9.55 -9.54
N GLY A 75 3.27 -8.77 -8.60
CA GLY A 75 3.46 -7.33 -8.70
C GLY A 75 2.50 -6.53 -7.82
N PRO A 76 2.86 -5.29 -7.44
CA PRO A 76 2.08 -4.48 -6.52
C PRO A 76 0.70 -4.11 -7.11
N ASN A 77 0.66 -3.53 -8.32
CA ASN A 77 -0.59 -3.07 -8.94
C ASN A 77 -1.66 -4.15 -9.12
N PRO A 78 -1.34 -5.33 -9.71
CA PRO A 78 -2.36 -6.35 -9.88
C PRO A 78 -2.85 -6.89 -8.52
N VAL A 79 -1.94 -7.07 -7.54
CA VAL A 79 -2.31 -7.56 -6.21
C VAL A 79 -3.16 -6.55 -5.44
N THR A 80 -2.76 -5.28 -5.38
CA THR A 80 -3.53 -4.27 -4.65
C THR A 80 -4.90 -4.04 -5.29
N SER A 81 -4.97 -3.97 -6.62
CA SER A 81 -6.24 -3.83 -7.34
C SER A 81 -7.18 -5.02 -7.08
N TYR A 82 -6.63 -6.24 -7.04
CA TYR A 82 -7.40 -7.43 -6.74
C TYR A 82 -7.92 -7.44 -5.29
N LEU A 83 -7.08 -7.10 -4.31
CA LEU A 83 -7.48 -7.01 -2.91
C LEU A 83 -8.52 -5.89 -2.69
N GLU A 84 -8.35 -4.72 -3.32
CA GLU A 84 -9.30 -3.62 -3.26
C GLU A 84 -10.68 -4.03 -3.81
N HIS A 85 -10.71 -4.79 -4.92
CA HIS A 85 -11.96 -5.32 -5.46
C HIS A 85 -12.62 -6.34 -4.52
N LEU A 86 -11.85 -7.15 -3.80
CA LEU A 86 -12.39 -8.03 -2.75
C LEU A 86 -12.97 -7.23 -1.58
N VAL A 87 -12.28 -6.19 -1.13
CA VAL A 87 -12.75 -5.30 -0.05
C VAL A 87 -14.04 -4.57 -0.46
N GLN A 88 -14.12 -4.04 -1.67
CA GLN A 88 -15.32 -3.33 -2.14
C GLN A 88 -16.57 -4.23 -2.14
N ARG A 89 -16.39 -5.54 -2.31
CA ARG A 89 -17.50 -6.51 -2.29
C ARG A 89 -17.87 -6.99 -0.89
N SER A 90 -16.95 -6.94 0.06
CA SER A 90 -17.26 -7.24 1.46
C SER A 90 -18.01 -6.10 2.16
N VAL A 91 -17.96 -4.88 1.59
CA VAL A 91 -18.79 -3.75 2.03
C VAL A 91 -20.24 -3.97 1.55
N PRO A 92 -21.24 -3.95 2.44
CA PRO A 92 -22.65 -4.05 2.05
C PRO A 92 -23.03 -2.97 1.03
N THR A 93 -23.72 -3.38 -0.04
CA THR A 93 -24.20 -2.54 -1.15
C THR A 93 -25.07 -1.36 -0.73
N SER A 94 -25.54 -1.32 0.52
CA SER A 94 -26.30 -0.22 1.12
C SER A 94 -25.50 1.09 1.29
N LEU A 95 -24.17 1.05 1.20
CA LEU A 95 -23.29 2.25 1.21
C LEU A 95 -22.75 2.61 -0.19
N LEU A 96 -23.02 1.79 -1.20
CA LEU A 96 -22.61 2.03 -2.57
C LEU A 96 -23.65 2.92 -3.25
N ASN A 97 -23.17 4.02 -3.82
CA ASN A 97 -23.96 5.00 -4.55
C ASN A 97 -24.82 4.27 -5.62
N PRO A 98 -26.16 4.45 -5.70
CA PRO A 98 -27.03 3.69 -6.60
C PRO A 98 -26.73 3.87 -8.11
N ASN A 99 -25.75 4.71 -8.46
CA ASN A 99 -25.34 5.00 -9.83
C ASN A 99 -24.09 4.25 -10.30
N SER A 100 -23.41 3.45 -9.47
CA SER A 100 -22.32 2.59 -9.96
C SER A 100 -22.90 1.35 -10.63
N LYS A 101 -22.97 1.36 -11.96
CA LYS A 101 -23.27 0.16 -12.74
C LYS A 101 -22.31 -0.96 -12.33
N PRO A 102 -22.80 -2.19 -12.09
CA PRO A 102 -21.91 -3.33 -11.88
C PRO A 102 -21.10 -3.53 -13.16
N GLU A 103 -19.79 -3.28 -13.10
CA GLU A 103 -18.91 -3.59 -14.21
C GLU A 103 -18.95 -5.10 -14.46
N THR A 104 -19.65 -5.45 -15.54
CA THR A 104 -19.63 -6.75 -16.20
C THR A 104 -18.22 -7.00 -16.76
N SER A 105 -17.31 -7.44 -15.91
CA SER A 105 -16.26 -8.37 -16.31
C SER A 105 -16.13 -9.40 -15.18
N GLN A 106 -16.88 -10.49 -15.31
CA GLN A 106 -16.73 -11.68 -14.48
C GLN A 106 -15.36 -12.32 -14.78
N LYS A 107 -14.27 -11.71 -14.31
CA LYS A 107 -13.07 -12.49 -14.01
C LYS A 107 -13.42 -13.34 -12.80
N GLU A 108 -13.40 -14.65 -13.00
CA GLU A 108 -13.57 -15.68 -11.99
C GLU A 108 -12.81 -15.28 -10.70
N ILE A 109 -13.56 -14.98 -9.62
CA ILE A 109 -12.96 -14.49 -8.38
C ILE A 109 -12.51 -15.69 -7.60
N ARG A 110 -11.21 -15.93 -7.62
CA ARG A 110 -10.56 -16.98 -6.85
C ARG A 110 -10.47 -16.56 -5.39
N LYS A 111 -10.21 -17.50 -4.48
CA LYS A 111 -9.94 -17.17 -3.08
C LYS A 111 -8.43 -17.05 -2.89
N PRO A 112 -7.92 -15.91 -2.39
CA PRO A 112 -6.51 -15.77 -2.09
C PRO A 112 -6.16 -16.62 -0.86
N LEU A 113 -5.16 -17.49 -1.00
CA LEU A 113 -4.61 -18.27 0.11
C LEU A 113 -3.71 -17.38 0.98
N ALA A 114 -2.82 -16.61 0.35
CA ALA A 114 -1.85 -15.78 1.06
C ALA A 114 -1.31 -14.64 0.20
N VAL A 115 -0.98 -13.52 0.86
CA VAL A 115 -0.25 -12.39 0.28
C VAL A 115 1.20 -12.44 0.80
N LEU A 116 2.16 -12.63 -0.10
CA LEU A 116 3.59 -12.65 0.24
C LEU A 116 4.28 -11.39 -0.27
N VAL A 117 5.07 -10.76 0.59
CA VAL A 117 5.67 -9.45 0.35
C VAL A 117 7.17 -9.48 0.64
N THR A 118 7.99 -9.00 -0.31
CA THR A 118 9.42 -8.76 -0.08
C THR A 118 9.62 -7.39 0.56
N ARG A 119 10.35 -7.34 1.68
CA ARG A 119 10.52 -6.11 2.49
C ARG A 119 11.61 -5.15 2.02
N SER A 120 12.37 -5.48 0.98
CA SER A 120 13.63 -4.79 0.67
C SER A 120 13.49 -3.38 0.11
N ASP A 121 12.41 -3.03 -0.59
CA ASP A 121 12.36 -1.77 -1.35
C ASP A 121 10.93 -1.26 -1.66
N GLN A 122 10.03 -1.32 -0.66
CA GLN A 122 8.65 -0.87 -0.88
C GLN A 122 8.46 0.62 -0.57
N PRO A 123 7.64 1.34 -1.37
CA PRO A 123 7.26 2.71 -1.03
C PRO A 123 6.46 2.71 0.28
N SER A 124 6.74 3.69 1.15
CA SER A 124 6.16 3.79 2.50
C SER A 124 4.63 3.79 2.52
N VAL A 125 3.99 4.30 1.47
CA VAL A 125 2.53 4.33 1.31
C VAL A 125 1.96 2.92 1.12
N LEU A 126 2.61 2.07 0.32
CA LEU A 126 2.18 0.68 0.18
C LEU A 126 2.39 -0.08 1.48
N TYR A 127 3.50 0.18 2.17
CA TYR A 127 3.83 -0.50 3.42
C TYR A 127 2.73 -0.34 4.49
N SER A 128 2.06 0.81 4.60
CA SER A 128 0.97 0.99 5.56
C SER A 128 -0.39 0.47 5.07
N HIS A 129 -0.62 0.43 3.75
CA HIS A 129 -1.91 0.05 3.17
C HIS A 129 -2.09 -1.47 3.03
N ILE A 130 -1.02 -2.22 2.80
CA ILE A 130 -1.10 -3.68 2.58
C ILE A 130 -1.69 -4.42 3.78
N PRO A 131 -1.25 -4.18 5.03
CA PRO A 131 -1.85 -4.81 6.20
C PRO A 131 -3.36 -4.54 6.30
N PHE A 132 -3.80 -3.32 5.98
CA PHE A 132 -5.21 -2.94 5.98
C PHE A 132 -6.03 -3.76 4.98
N LEU A 133 -5.58 -3.86 3.73
CA LEU A 133 -6.24 -4.67 2.71
C LEU A 133 -6.31 -6.15 3.12
N CYS A 134 -5.23 -6.70 3.67
CA CYS A 134 -5.20 -8.10 4.10
C CYS A 134 -6.14 -8.35 5.29
N ALA A 135 -6.19 -7.43 6.25
CA ALA A 135 -7.10 -7.52 7.40
C ALA A 135 -8.57 -7.45 6.96
N ALA A 136 -8.91 -6.55 6.04
CA ALA A 136 -10.28 -6.38 5.53
C ALA A 136 -10.80 -7.61 4.75
N VAL A 137 -9.90 -8.38 4.12
CA VAL A 137 -10.23 -9.62 3.39
C VAL A 137 -9.97 -10.87 4.24
N SER A 138 -9.42 -10.73 5.46
CA SER A 138 -9.01 -11.84 6.32
C SER A 138 -8.04 -12.82 5.64
N VAL A 139 -7.00 -12.29 5.01
CA VAL A 139 -5.97 -13.07 4.29
C VAL A 139 -4.64 -12.99 5.05
N PRO A 140 -3.89 -14.11 5.19
CA PRO A 140 -2.58 -14.07 5.80
C PRO A 140 -1.59 -13.24 4.99
N LEU A 141 -0.89 -12.34 5.67
CA LEU A 141 0.16 -11.51 5.11
C LEU A 141 1.52 -12.03 5.58
N VAL A 142 2.37 -12.45 4.65
CA VAL A 142 3.69 -13.00 4.97
C VAL A 142 4.79 -12.10 4.44
N ALA A 143 5.62 -11.58 5.35
CA ALA A 143 6.84 -10.90 4.98
C ALA A 143 7.94 -11.93 4.67
N LEU A 144 8.47 -11.90 3.46
CA LEU A 144 9.54 -12.77 3.00
C LEU A 144 10.92 -12.29 3.50
N PRO A 145 11.90 -13.21 3.65
CA PRO A 145 13.23 -12.86 4.14
C PRO A 145 13.98 -11.99 3.14
N LYS A 146 14.98 -11.25 3.63
CA LYS A 146 15.85 -10.40 2.79
C LYS A 146 16.56 -11.26 1.72
N GLY A 147 16.58 -10.79 0.48
CA GLY A 147 17.21 -11.50 -0.64
C GLY A 147 16.32 -12.52 -1.35
N SER A 148 15.10 -12.76 -0.87
CA SER A 148 14.09 -13.58 -1.57
C SER A 148 13.72 -13.01 -2.95
N GLU A 149 13.72 -11.68 -3.08
CA GLU A 149 13.45 -10.96 -4.33
C GLU A 149 14.32 -11.43 -5.51
N GLN A 150 15.63 -11.56 -5.31
CA GLN A 150 16.53 -11.99 -6.39
C GLN A 150 16.23 -13.42 -6.88
N LYS A 151 15.81 -14.29 -5.96
CA LYS A 151 15.42 -15.67 -6.30
C LYS A 151 14.07 -15.67 -7.01
N LEU A 152 13.10 -14.86 -6.55
CA LEU A 152 11.80 -14.71 -7.20
C LEU A 152 11.91 -14.15 -8.61
N VAL A 153 12.76 -13.15 -8.83
CA VAL A 153 13.00 -12.57 -10.16
C VAL A 153 13.58 -13.62 -11.12
N LYS A 154 14.47 -14.51 -10.66
CA LYS A 154 15.01 -15.60 -11.49
C LYS A 154 13.94 -16.61 -11.93
N VAL A 155 13.00 -16.92 -11.04
CA VAL A 155 11.97 -17.92 -11.29
C VAL A 155 10.81 -17.34 -12.10
N LEU A 156 10.30 -16.17 -11.71
CA LEU A 156 9.12 -15.54 -12.33
C LEU A 156 9.43 -14.72 -13.58
N LYS A 157 10.69 -14.30 -13.79
CA LYS A 157 11.13 -13.45 -14.91
C LYS A 157 10.14 -12.32 -15.25
N PRO A 158 9.81 -11.44 -14.28
CA PRO A 158 8.85 -10.37 -14.52
C PRO A 158 9.36 -9.40 -15.60
N GLU A 159 8.45 -8.89 -16.43
CA GLU A 159 8.76 -7.89 -17.47
C GLU A 159 9.41 -6.62 -16.88
N ASN A 160 9.04 -6.27 -15.64
CA ASN A 160 9.51 -5.06 -14.95
C ASN A 160 10.72 -5.30 -14.03
N GLY A 161 11.36 -6.47 -14.10
CA GLY A 161 12.64 -6.75 -13.41
C GLY A 161 12.60 -6.85 -11.88
N SER A 162 11.44 -6.70 -11.23
CA SER A 162 11.29 -6.79 -9.77
C SER A 162 9.95 -7.42 -9.37
N VAL A 163 9.95 -8.19 -8.28
CA VAL A 163 8.74 -8.81 -7.69
C VAL A 163 8.66 -8.42 -6.22
N TYR A 164 7.77 -7.47 -5.92
CA TYR A 164 7.59 -6.97 -4.55
C TYR A 164 6.45 -7.67 -3.79
N MET A 165 5.52 -8.27 -4.52
CA MET A 165 4.28 -8.78 -3.97
C MET A 165 3.76 -9.94 -4.82
N LEU A 166 3.26 -10.96 -4.13
CA LEU A 166 2.71 -12.16 -4.72
C LEU A 166 1.42 -12.53 -4.01
N VAL A 167 0.42 -12.96 -4.77
CA VAL A 167 -0.77 -13.65 -4.24
C VAL A 167 -0.78 -15.06 -4.76
N VAL A 168 -0.84 -16.00 -3.84
CA VAL A 168 -1.12 -17.42 -4.13
C VAL A 168 -2.60 -17.65 -3.89
N PHE A 169 -3.25 -18.36 -4.79
CA PHE A 169 -4.67 -18.72 -4.67
C PHE A 169 -4.80 -20.15 -4.13
N GLU A 170 -5.96 -20.45 -3.54
CA GLU A 170 -6.25 -21.80 -3.02
C GLU A 170 -6.29 -22.87 -4.13
N ASP A 171 -6.60 -22.48 -5.36
CA ASP A 171 -6.76 -23.39 -6.51
C ASP A 171 -5.46 -23.66 -7.29
N THR A 172 -4.32 -23.22 -6.75
CA THR A 172 -3.00 -23.44 -7.31
C THR A 172 -2.51 -24.86 -6.96
N PRO A 173 -2.02 -25.67 -7.92
CA PRO A 173 -1.60 -27.04 -7.62
C PRO A 173 -0.33 -27.06 -6.76
N GLY A 174 -0.30 -27.94 -5.74
CA GLY A 174 0.85 -28.12 -4.84
C GLY A 174 0.92 -27.13 -3.67
N VAL A 175 -0.17 -26.41 -3.37
CA VAL A 175 -0.24 -25.45 -2.24
C VAL A 175 -0.45 -26.10 -0.88
N GLU A 176 -0.61 -27.43 -0.78
CA GLU A 176 -0.99 -28.07 0.49
C GLU A 176 0.05 -27.82 1.59
N GLU A 177 1.35 -27.83 1.24
CA GLU A 177 2.44 -27.51 2.16
C GLU A 177 2.35 -26.07 2.67
N LEU A 178 1.95 -25.13 1.81
CA LEU A 178 1.80 -23.72 2.18
C LEU A 178 0.55 -23.50 3.02
N THR A 179 -0.56 -24.16 2.69
CA THR A 179 -1.81 -24.09 3.45
C THR A 179 -1.62 -24.59 4.87
N LYS A 180 -0.95 -25.72 5.08
CA LYS A 180 -0.65 -26.28 6.41
C LYS A 180 0.25 -25.37 7.27
N LEU A 181 1.10 -24.58 6.64
CA LEU A 181 1.96 -23.64 7.35
C LEU A 181 1.19 -22.40 7.80
N LEU A 182 0.23 -21.93 7.00
CA LEU A 182 -0.44 -20.66 7.19
C LEU A 182 -1.78 -20.78 7.93
N LEU A 183 -2.51 -21.86 7.70
CA LEU A 183 -3.86 -22.11 8.21
C LEU A 183 -3.90 -23.37 9.07
N ASP A 184 -4.77 -23.34 10.07
CA ASP A 184 -5.12 -24.48 10.92
C ASP A 184 -6.11 -25.43 10.21
N GLU A 185 -6.38 -26.60 10.79
CA GLU A 185 -7.37 -27.56 10.25
C GLU A 185 -8.78 -26.94 10.14
N ASP A 186 -9.09 -25.98 11.03
CA ASP A 186 -10.34 -25.21 11.04
C ASP A 186 -10.34 -24.01 10.06
N GLY A 187 -9.24 -23.78 9.32
CA GLY A 187 -9.09 -22.66 8.40
C GLY A 187 -8.74 -21.32 9.07
N HIS A 188 -8.36 -21.34 10.35
CA HIS A 188 -7.89 -20.14 11.06
C HIS A 188 -6.46 -19.80 10.69
N ILE A 189 -6.15 -18.50 10.59
CA ILE A 189 -4.79 -18.03 10.29
C ILE A 189 -3.87 -18.22 11.49
N ILE A 190 -2.87 -19.09 11.35
CA ILE A 190 -1.81 -19.33 12.34
C ILE A 190 -0.66 -18.35 12.13
N VAL A 191 -0.21 -18.21 10.87
CA VAL A 191 0.97 -17.39 10.52
C VAL A 191 0.54 -16.21 9.65
N GLY A 192 1.03 -15.01 9.97
CA GLY A 192 0.75 -13.81 9.18
C GLY A 192 -0.62 -13.20 9.45
N LYS A 193 -1.22 -13.47 10.63
CA LYS A 193 -2.48 -12.87 11.06
C LYS A 193 -2.34 -11.36 11.19
N VAL A 194 -3.15 -10.62 10.45
CA VAL A 194 -3.24 -9.16 10.55
C VAL A 194 -4.53 -8.79 11.24
N GLY A 195 -4.45 -7.99 12.30
CA GLY A 195 -5.61 -7.45 12.99
C GLY A 195 -6.24 -6.29 12.23
N MET A 196 -7.53 -6.04 12.47
CA MET A 196 -8.17 -4.80 12.01
C MET A 196 -7.58 -3.59 12.77
N PRO A 197 -7.58 -2.38 12.18
CA PRO A 197 -7.19 -1.17 12.90
C PRO A 197 -8.04 -0.99 14.15
N GLU A 198 -7.46 -0.44 15.23
CA GLU A 198 -8.18 -0.23 16.50
C GLU A 198 -9.46 0.59 16.34
N VAL A 199 -9.47 1.56 15.42
CA VAL A 199 -10.67 2.38 15.13
C VAL A 199 -11.87 1.57 14.62
N LEU A 200 -11.63 0.40 14.03
CA LEU A 200 -12.65 -0.48 13.48
C LEU A 200 -12.96 -1.68 14.38
N GLN A 201 -12.33 -1.80 15.57
CA GLN A 201 -12.56 -2.89 16.51
C GLN A 201 -13.68 -2.53 17.50
N PRO A 202 -14.89 -3.11 17.38
CA PRO A 202 -16.03 -2.72 18.22
C PRO A 202 -15.89 -3.19 19.68
N SER A 203 -15.13 -4.26 19.91
CA SER A 203 -15.00 -4.93 21.21
C SER A 203 -13.97 -4.31 22.14
N GLU A 204 -13.12 -3.41 21.65
CA GLU A 204 -12.00 -2.81 22.39
C GLU A 204 -12.13 -1.29 22.50
N ALA A 205 -13.35 -0.79 22.74
CA ALA A 205 -13.62 0.64 22.92
C ALA A 205 -12.97 1.15 24.22
N LYS A 206 -11.65 1.36 24.19
CA LYS A 206 -10.85 1.94 25.25
C LYS A 206 -10.61 3.41 24.90
N TRP A 207 -10.81 4.29 25.88
CA TRP A 207 -10.43 5.68 25.73
C TRP A 207 -8.90 5.76 25.55
N LEU A 208 -8.46 6.31 24.41
CA LEU A 208 -7.04 6.50 24.10
C LEU A 208 -6.59 7.90 24.47
N GLU A 209 -5.37 8.03 24.98
CA GLU A 209 -4.80 9.32 25.34
C GLU A 209 -4.43 10.16 24.11
N THR A 210 -4.60 11.47 24.22
CA THR A 210 -4.20 12.41 23.17
C THR A 210 -2.68 12.47 23.08
N ARG A 211 -2.13 12.18 21.90
CA ARG A 211 -0.70 12.30 21.63
C ARG A 211 -0.41 13.57 20.83
N SER A 212 0.59 14.33 21.27
CA SER A 212 1.10 15.49 20.52
C SER A 212 2.55 15.26 20.10
N LYS A 213 2.88 15.61 18.86
CA LYS A 213 4.24 15.56 18.32
C LYS A 213 4.79 16.97 18.14
N ALA A 214 6.01 17.19 18.61
CA ALA A 214 6.74 18.44 18.39
C ALA A 214 7.63 18.30 17.15
N THR A 215 7.39 19.14 16.14
CA THR A 215 8.21 19.17 14.92
C THR A 215 8.97 20.49 14.85
N GLN A 216 10.29 20.45 14.74
CA GLN A 216 11.09 21.64 14.47
C GLN A 216 10.92 22.01 13.00
N THR A 217 10.55 23.27 12.76
CA THR A 217 10.39 23.83 11.42
C THR A 217 11.15 25.14 11.32
N PHE A 218 11.51 25.52 10.11
CA PHE A 218 12.20 26.76 9.83
C PHE A 218 11.22 27.73 9.19
N VAL A 219 10.84 28.79 9.91
CA VAL A 219 9.94 29.82 9.38
C VAL A 219 10.78 30.98 8.84
N GLY A 220 10.64 31.27 7.54
CA GLY A 220 11.23 32.45 6.94
C GLY A 220 10.65 33.73 7.58
N GLU A 221 11.52 34.65 8.00
CA GLU A 221 11.10 35.90 8.62
C GLU A 221 10.29 36.73 7.59
N ARG A 222 9.00 36.98 7.87
CA ARG A 222 8.17 37.87 7.04
C ARG A 222 8.83 39.25 7.08
N ARG A 223 9.32 39.74 5.93
CA ARG A 223 9.91 41.08 5.85
C ARG A 223 8.90 42.08 6.40
N LYS A 224 9.21 42.69 7.55
CA LYS A 224 8.53 43.92 7.97
C LYS A 224 8.96 45.00 6.99
N ASP A 225 8.10 45.33 6.03
CA ASP A 225 8.28 46.56 5.27
C ASP A 225 8.22 47.73 6.27
N LYS A 226 9.37 48.35 6.51
CA LYS A 226 9.43 49.66 7.16
C LYS A 226 8.74 50.65 6.23
N ARG A 227 7.42 50.83 6.37
CA ARG A 227 6.78 52.06 5.89
C ARG A 227 7.39 53.21 6.69
N LYS A 228 8.23 54.00 6.03
CA LYS A 228 8.65 55.32 6.52
C LYS A 228 7.39 56.14 6.75
N GLY A 229 7.35 56.88 7.85
CA GLY A 229 6.29 57.82 8.18
C GLY A 229 6.07 58.83 7.07
N GLY A 230 4.80 59.18 6.87
CA GLY A 230 4.31 60.13 5.90
C GLY A 230 2.79 60.21 6.04
N GLU A 231 2.36 61.03 6.99
CA GLU A 231 0.98 61.45 7.21
C GLU A 231 0.46 62.20 5.97
N VAL A 232 -0.55 61.68 5.26
CA VAL A 232 -1.53 62.47 4.48
C VAL A 232 -2.85 61.67 4.32
N THR A 233 -3.91 62.31 4.79
CA THR A 233 -5.39 62.20 4.65
C THR A 233 -6.11 61.17 3.76
N ASN A 234 -7.26 60.72 4.28
CA ASN A 234 -8.51 60.24 3.67
C ASN A 234 -8.64 60.24 2.12
N ALA A 235 -9.01 59.08 1.57
CA ALA A 235 -10.03 58.95 0.52
C ALA A 235 -10.58 57.52 0.46
N GLN A 236 -11.90 57.43 0.57
CA GLN A 236 -12.77 56.27 0.44
C GLN A 236 -12.98 55.95 -1.05
N THR A 237 -12.94 54.67 -1.48
CA THR A 237 -13.86 54.13 -2.50
C THR A 237 -13.74 52.61 -2.73
N LYS A 238 -14.92 51.98 -2.70
CA LYS A 238 -15.41 50.76 -3.36
C LYS A 238 -14.56 50.13 -4.48
N GLY A 239 -14.69 48.81 -4.63
CA GLY A 239 -14.78 48.20 -5.97
C GLY A 239 -14.09 46.87 -6.14
N GLU A 240 -14.85 45.79 -5.94
CA GLU A 240 -14.98 44.64 -6.85
C GLU A 240 -13.86 44.30 -7.87
N SER A 241 -13.53 43.00 -7.84
CA SER A 241 -13.43 42.12 -9.01
C SER A 241 -12.08 41.89 -9.70
N ARG A 242 -11.94 40.60 -10.06
CA ARG A 242 -11.20 40.00 -11.18
C ARG A 242 -9.70 39.71 -11.03
N ALA A 243 -9.45 38.39 -10.94
CA ALA A 243 -8.27 37.74 -11.47
C ALA A 243 -8.05 38.09 -12.95
N PRO A 244 -6.79 38.14 -13.43
CA PRO A 244 -6.50 37.95 -14.83
C PRO A 244 -5.75 36.65 -15.08
N ALA A 245 -6.25 35.97 -16.11
CA ALA A 245 -5.76 34.76 -16.71
C ALA A 245 -4.46 34.96 -17.51
N LYS A 246 -3.86 33.81 -17.82
CA LYS A 246 -2.80 33.54 -18.80
C LYS A 246 -2.85 34.47 -20.02
N LYS A 247 -1.68 34.98 -20.42
CA LYS A 247 -1.39 35.32 -21.83
C LYS A 247 -0.06 34.70 -22.24
N ALA A 248 -0.16 33.71 -23.12
CA ALA A 248 0.84 33.45 -24.14
C ALA A 248 0.88 34.65 -25.11
N LYS A 249 2.07 35.02 -25.60
CA LYS A 249 2.18 35.63 -26.93
C LYS A 249 3.50 35.27 -27.59
N LYS A 250 3.33 34.86 -28.84
CA LYS A 250 4.26 34.36 -29.84
C LYS A 250 4.97 35.53 -30.53
N GLU A 251 6.21 35.25 -30.97
CA GLU A 251 7.00 35.78 -32.10
C GLU A 251 6.70 37.16 -32.70
N SER A 252 7.77 37.94 -32.83
CA SER A 252 8.27 38.41 -34.13
C SER A 252 9.79 38.34 -34.13
#